data_AF-A0A5K0XR21-F1
#
_entry.id   AF-A0A5K0XR21-F1
#
_cell.length_a   1.000
_cell.length_b   1.000
_cell.length_c   1.000
_cell.angle_alpha   90.00
_cell.angle_beta   90.00
_cell.angle_gamma   90.00
#
_symmetry.space_group_name_H-M   'P 1'
#
loop_
_entity.id
_entity.type
_entity.pdbx_description
1 polymer ?
#
loop_
_entity_poly.entity_id
_entity_poly.type
_entity_poly.pdbx_seq_one_letter_code
_entity_poly.pdbx_strand_id
1 'polypeptide(L)' 'LLRNKLVSTARKSISKNASLSQLYGNMQEAYNQMQTPLVYQPPPGV' A
#
# COMPACT_ATOMS: atom_id res chain seq x y z
N LEU A 1 -12.90 3.33 3.49
CA LEU A 1 -12.58 1.88 3.38
C LEU A 1 -11.14 1.65 2.90
N LEU A 2 -10.73 2.25 1.77
CA LEU A 2 -9.36 2.13 1.22
C LEU A 2 -8.25 2.55 2.19
N ARG A 3 -8.41 3.69 2.87
CA ARG A 3 -7.45 4.18 3.88
C ARG A 3 -7.21 3.16 5.00
N ASN A 4 -8.26 2.48 5.49
CA ASN A 4 -8.12 1.46 6.53
C ASN A 4 -7.37 0.23 6.03
N LYS A 5 -7.61 -0.18 4.77
CA LYS A 5 -6.91 -1.31 4.17
C LYS A 5 -5.43 -0.98 3.94
N LEU A 6 -5.12 0.21 3.44
CA LEU A 6 -3.73 0.69 3.27
C LEU A 6 -2.98 0.80 4.59
N VAL A 7 -3.59 1.39 5.62
CA VAL A 7 -2.97 1.51 6.94
C VAL A 7 -2.71 0.13 7.55
N SER A 8 -3.66 -0.80 7.43
CA SER A 8 -3.49 -2.18 7.90
C SER A 8 -2.37 -2.91 7.15
N THR A 9 -2.34 -2.81 5.83
CA THR A 9 -1.30 -3.40 4.98
C THR A 9 0.08 -2.82 5.29
N ALA A 10 0.17 -1.49 5.42
CA ALA A 10 1.42 -0.81 5.75
C ALA A 10 1.95 -1.23 7.12
N ARG A 11 1.06 -1.25 8.13
CA ARG A 11 1.40 -1.65 9.50
C ARG A 11 1.85 -3.10 9.57
N LYS A 12 1.24 -4.00 8.78
CA LYS A 12 1.61 -5.42 8.67
C LYS A 12 2.97 -5.60 7.98
N SER A 13 3.25 -4.83 6.94
CA SER A 13 4.56 -4.82 6.25
C SER A 13 5.67 -4.30 7.17
N ILE A 14 5.44 -3.19 7.88
CA ILE A 14 6.41 -2.61 8.84
C ILE A 14 6.66 -3.60 9.99
N SER A 15 5.61 -4.23 10.51
CA SER A 15 5.74 -5.26 11.56
C SER A 15 6.53 -6.50 11.12
N LYS A 16 6.69 -6.73 9.80
CA LYS A 16 7.43 -7.87 9.25
C LYS A 16 8.85 -7.50 8.80
N ASN A 17 9.33 -6.28 9.10
CA ASN A 17 10.56 -5.74 8.51
C ASN A 17 10.58 -5.83 6.97
N ALA A 18 9.41 -5.70 6.35
CA ALA A 18 9.32 -5.76 4.89
C ALA A 18 10.05 -4.54 4.28
N SER A 19 10.89 -4.79 3.29
CA SER A 19 11.59 -3.74 2.56
C SER A 19 10.61 -2.73 1.95
N LEU A 20 11.06 -1.50 1.68
CA LEU A 20 10.24 -0.45 1.06
C LEU A 20 9.56 -0.94 -0.23
N SER A 21 10.25 -1.75 -1.03
CA SER A 21 9.71 -2.35 -2.26
C SER A 21 8.53 -3.30 -1.98
N GLN A 22 8.58 -4.08 -0.90
CA GLN A 22 7.48 -4.96 -0.49
C GLN A 22 6.32 -4.16 0.12
N LEU A 23 6.60 -3.09 0.86
CA LEU A 23 5.58 -2.17 1.36
C LEU A 23 4.77 -1.59 0.20
N TYR A 24 5.47 -1.06 -0.81
CA TYR A 24 4.85 -0.47 -2.00
C TYR A 24 4.08 -1.48 -2.85
N GLY A 25 4.64 -2.69 -3.07
CA GLY A 25 3.93 -3.77 -3.75
C GLY A 25 2.64 -4.16 -3.04
N ASN A 26 2.69 -4.32 -1.71
CA ASN A 26 1.51 -4.67 -0.91
C ASN A 26 0.44 -3.57 -0.94
N MET A 27 0.85 -2.29 -0.99
CA MET A 27 -0.07 -1.17 -1.16
C MET A 27 -0.73 -1.22 -2.54
N GLN A 28 0.02 -1.42 -3.63
CA GLN A 28 -0.53 -1.56 -4.99
C GLN A 28 -1.52 -2.72 -5.11
N GLU A 29 -1.21 -3.87 -4.50
CA GLU A 29 -2.16 -5.00 -4.43
C GLU A 29 -3.45 -4.62 -3.71
N ALA A 30 -3.35 -3.90 -2.59
CA ALA A 30 -4.53 -3.45 -1.86
C ALA A 30 -5.42 -2.49 -2.69
N TYR A 31 -4.81 -1.64 -3.53
CA TYR A 31 -5.52 -0.81 -4.51
C TYR A 31 -6.23 -1.67 -5.58
N ASN A 32 -5.51 -2.61 -6.21
CA ASN A 32 -6.07 -3.52 -7.21
C ASN A 32 -7.23 -4.36 -6.66
N GLN A 33 -7.08 -4.87 -5.44
CA GLN A 33 -8.10 -5.66 -4.75
C GLN A 33 -9.36 -4.86 -4.42
N MET A 34 -9.28 -3.53 -4.35
CA MET A 34 -10.45 -2.68 -4.12
C MET A 34 -11.06 -2.14 -5.41
N GLN A 35 -10.53 -2.53 -6.59
CA GLN A 35 -10.95 -2.06 -7.92
C GLN A 35 -11.23 -0.56 -7.94
N THR A 36 -10.41 0.22 -7.23
CA THR A 36 -10.66 1.65 -7.11
C THR A 36 -10.20 2.34 -8.38
N PRO A 37 -11.01 3.22 -8.99
CA PRO A 37 -10.60 3.99 -10.18
C PRO A 37 -9.41 4.93 -9.90
N LEU A 38 -9.05 5.14 -8.63
CA LEU A 38 -7.85 5.85 -8.21
C LEU A 38 -6.62 4.98 -8.44
N VAL A 39 -5.93 5.25 -9.55
CA VAL A 39 -4.58 4.73 -9.85
C VAL A 39 -3.64 5.08 -8.69
N TYR A 40 -2.86 4.09 -8.26
CA TYR A 40 -1.83 4.25 -7.24
C TYR A 40 -0.85 5.38 -7.63
N GLN A 41 -0.85 6.48 -6.87
CA GLN A 41 0.15 7.54 -6.99
C GLN A 41 1.27 7.28 -5.97
N PRO A 42 2.50 7.00 -6.41
CA PRO A 42 3.63 6.99 -5.50
C PRO A 42 3.81 8.39 -4.88
N PRO A 43 4.30 8.48 -3.63
CA PRO A 43 4.58 9.78 -3.02
C PRO A 43 5.54 10.57 -3.92
N PRO A 44 5.32 11.88 -4.09
CA PRO A 44 6.22 12.71 -4.88
C PRO A 44 7.64 12.55 -4.33
N GLY A 45 8.57 12.19 -5.21
CA GLY A 45 9.96 11.99 -4.85
C GLY A 45 10.48 13.22 -4.12
N VAL A 46 11.09 12.99 -2.97
CA VAL A 46 11.91 13.99 -2.26
C VAL A 46 13.26 14.14 -2.93
#